data_AF-A0A2G2UYT7-F1
#
_entry.id   AF-A0A2G2UYT7-F1
#
_cell.length_a   1.000
_cell.length_b   1.000
_cell.length_c   1.000
_cell.angle_alpha   90.00
_cell.angle_beta   90.00
_cell.angle_gamma   90.00
#
_symmetry.space_group_name_H-M   'P 1'
#
loop_
_entity.id
_entity.type
_entity.pdbx_description
1 polymer ?
#
loop_
_entity_poly.entity_id
_entity_poly.type
_entity_poly.pdbx_seq_one_letter_code
_entity_poly.pdbx_strand_id
1 'polypeptide(L)'
;MVPRCLCAKLPYCNGACVTRCHGAMAPRRLGAMAPRCLGAIALWCLGAMVPWCHSAMAPRCHGATVPWRHGALVPWCHGTTVRWCLGAMAPQSHGALVPCCHGATVPWCHSATVQSCLGATVHGYPT
;
A
#
# COMPACT_ATOMS: atom_id res chain seq x y z
N MET A 1 1.57 19.50 8.90
CA MET A 1 0.16 19.69 9.31
C MET A 1 -0.53 18.33 9.25
N VAL A 2 -1.24 17.90 10.31
CA VAL A 2 -1.91 16.57 10.37
C VAL A 2 -3.43 16.75 10.36
N PRO A 3 -4.10 16.71 9.19
CA PRO A 3 -5.55 16.73 9.13
C PRO A 3 -6.13 15.46 9.75
N ARG A 4 -7.14 15.62 10.59
CA ARG A 4 -7.98 14.53 11.10
C ARG A 4 -9.30 14.56 10.34
N CYS A 5 -9.75 13.44 9.80
CA CYS A 5 -11.07 13.35 9.17
C CYS A 5 -11.85 12.17 9.75
N LEU A 6 -13.15 12.36 10.04
CA LEU A 6 -14.02 11.32 10.62
C LEU A 6 -14.85 10.52 9.59
N CYS A 7 -14.83 10.86 8.29
CA CYS A 7 -15.31 10.01 7.18
C CYS A 7 -15.06 10.63 5.79
N ALA A 8 -15.09 9.76 4.76
CA ALA A 8 -14.97 9.94 3.30
C ALA A 8 -14.53 11.34 2.80
N LYS A 9 -13.23 11.59 2.80
CA LYS A 9 -12.64 12.76 2.15
C LYS A 9 -11.87 12.31 0.91
N LEU A 10 -12.02 13.04 -0.21
CA LEU A 10 -11.17 12.99 -1.39
C LEU A 10 -10.17 14.16 -1.37
N PRO A 11 -9.16 14.19 -0.47
CA PRO A 11 -8.26 15.34 -0.42
C PRO A 11 -7.25 15.25 -1.56
N TYR A 12 -7.20 16.28 -2.38
CA TYR A 12 -6.07 16.53 -3.28
C TYR A 12 -5.05 17.42 -2.58
N CYS A 13 -3.76 17.06 -2.62
CA CYS A 13 -2.69 17.93 -2.15
C CYS A 13 -1.43 17.72 -2.99
N ASN A 14 -0.69 18.80 -3.15
CA ASN A 14 0.65 18.81 -3.72
C ASN A 14 1.66 18.95 -2.56
N GLY A 15 2.68 18.10 -2.51
CA GLY A 15 3.71 18.11 -1.48
C GLY A 15 3.54 17.07 -0.37
N ALA A 16 4.16 17.31 0.78
CA ALA A 16 4.21 16.37 1.90
C ALA A 16 2.92 16.39 2.74
N CYS A 17 2.31 15.21 2.96
CA CYS A 17 1.08 15.13 3.75
C CYS A 17 1.01 13.92 4.69
N VAL A 18 0.56 14.17 5.93
CA VAL A 18 0.29 13.15 6.95
C VAL A 18 -1.16 13.30 7.38
N THR A 19 -1.98 12.26 7.25
CA THR A 19 -3.42 12.32 7.60
C THR A 19 -3.80 11.18 8.55
N ARG A 20 -4.78 11.41 9.42
CA ARG A 20 -5.37 10.35 10.25
C ARG A 20 -6.88 10.32 10.05
N CYS A 21 -7.40 9.16 9.64
CA CYS A 21 -8.82 9.01 9.35
C CYS A 21 -9.42 7.76 9.99
N HIS A 22 -10.69 7.85 10.36
CA HIS A 22 -11.53 6.70 10.72
C HIS A 22 -12.57 6.56 9.60
N GLY A 23 -12.63 5.40 8.95
CA GLY A 23 -13.49 5.18 7.77
C GLY A 23 -12.75 5.13 6.43
N ALA A 24 -13.51 5.30 5.34
CA ALA A 24 -13.02 5.15 3.97
C ALA A 24 -12.30 6.40 3.44
N MET A 25 -11.22 6.21 2.68
CA MET A 25 -10.41 7.30 2.12
C MET A 25 -9.99 7.02 0.67
N ALA A 26 -10.03 8.06 -0.19
CA ALA A 26 -9.55 8.01 -1.57
C ALA A 26 -8.60 9.17 -2.03
N PRO A 27 -7.51 9.50 -1.31
CA PRO A 27 -6.64 10.62 -1.68
C PRO A 27 -5.95 10.48 -3.05
N ARG A 28 -5.64 11.64 -3.64
CA ARG A 28 -4.66 11.80 -4.73
C ARG A 28 -3.55 12.76 -4.27
N ARG A 29 -2.29 12.36 -4.44
CA ARG A 29 -1.11 13.12 -4.00
C ARG A 29 0.01 13.08 -5.05
N LEU A 30 0.66 14.23 -5.24
CA LEU A 30 1.96 14.35 -5.90
C LEU A 30 3.00 14.70 -4.84
N GLY A 31 3.94 13.80 -4.56
CA GLY A 31 4.96 13.96 -3.51
C GLY A 31 4.92 12.88 -2.42
N ALA A 32 5.33 13.25 -1.20
CA ALA A 32 5.47 12.33 -0.07
C ALA A 32 4.19 12.23 0.77
N MET A 33 3.77 11.01 1.14
CA MET A 33 2.53 10.80 1.86
C MET A 33 2.61 9.72 2.95
N ALA A 34 2.05 10.01 4.13
CA ALA A 34 1.92 9.04 5.22
C ALA A 34 0.52 9.06 5.88
N PRO A 35 -0.50 8.42 5.28
CA PRO A 35 -1.84 8.36 5.86
C PRO A 35 -1.96 7.20 6.87
N ARG A 36 -2.75 7.40 7.92
CA ARG A 36 -3.17 6.33 8.86
C ARG A 36 -4.69 6.21 8.87
N CYS A 37 -5.22 5.04 8.51
CA CYS A 37 -6.66 4.74 8.57
C CYS A 37 -7.02 3.54 9.43
N LEU A 38 -8.15 3.70 10.14
CA LEU A 38 -8.93 2.59 10.68
C LEU A 38 -10.14 2.36 9.76
N GLY A 39 -9.90 1.73 8.61
CA GLY A 39 -10.91 1.54 7.55
C GLY A 39 -10.29 1.18 6.20
N ALA A 40 -11.06 1.38 5.13
CA ALA A 40 -10.61 1.12 3.76
C ALA A 40 -9.85 2.32 3.16
N ILE A 41 -8.68 2.09 2.54
CA ILE A 41 -7.99 3.13 1.75
C ILE A 41 -7.84 2.68 0.30
N ALA A 42 -8.30 3.52 -0.64
CA ALA A 42 -7.79 3.55 -2.00
C ALA A 42 -6.90 4.78 -2.14
N LEU A 43 -5.75 4.68 -2.81
CA LEU A 43 -4.81 5.80 -2.85
C LEU A 43 -4.07 5.85 -4.17
N TRP A 44 -3.88 7.06 -4.72
CA TRP A 44 -2.95 7.27 -5.81
C TRP A 44 -1.86 8.27 -5.42
N CYS A 45 -0.59 7.85 -5.54
CA CYS A 45 0.56 8.70 -5.31
C CYS A 45 1.57 8.62 -6.47
N LEU A 46 2.10 9.77 -6.88
CA LEU A 46 3.30 9.87 -7.69
C LEU A 46 4.42 10.40 -6.77
N GLY A 47 5.28 9.50 -6.29
CA GLY A 47 6.29 9.80 -5.26
C GLY A 47 6.45 8.70 -4.20
N ALA A 48 6.81 9.10 -2.98
CA ALA A 48 7.05 8.20 -1.85
C ALA A 48 5.82 8.07 -0.94
N MET A 49 5.46 6.85 -0.54
CA MET A 49 4.23 6.62 0.22
C MET A 49 4.42 5.60 1.35
N VAL A 50 4.01 5.96 2.57
CA VAL A 50 4.06 5.12 3.78
C VAL A 50 2.69 5.07 4.49
N PRO A 51 1.74 4.28 3.98
CA PRO A 51 0.38 4.21 4.52
C PRO A 51 0.22 3.11 5.58
N TRP A 52 -0.64 3.39 6.56
CA TRP A 52 -1.02 2.46 7.62
C TRP A 52 -2.52 2.20 7.63
N CYS A 53 -2.95 0.94 7.50
CA CYS A 53 -4.37 0.56 7.54
C CYS A 53 -4.64 -0.68 8.41
N HIS A 54 -5.76 -0.68 9.13
CA HIS A 54 -6.21 -1.84 9.92
C HIS A 54 -7.33 -2.67 9.24
N SER A 55 -7.52 -2.56 7.93
CA SER A 55 -8.58 -3.32 7.24
C SER A 55 -8.23 -3.65 5.79
N ALA A 56 -8.72 -2.87 4.83
CA ALA A 56 -8.51 -3.09 3.40
C ALA A 56 -7.72 -1.93 2.80
N MET A 57 -6.76 -2.24 1.94
CA MET A 57 -5.94 -1.21 1.31
C MET A 57 -5.61 -1.51 -0.16
N ALA A 58 -5.77 -0.51 -1.02
CA ALA A 58 -5.47 -0.59 -2.45
C ALA A 58 -4.66 0.65 -2.91
N PRO A 59 -3.36 0.74 -2.56
CA PRO A 59 -2.52 1.82 -3.05
C PRO A 59 -2.09 1.57 -4.49
N ARG A 60 -2.15 2.63 -5.30
CA ARG A 60 -1.50 2.74 -6.59
C ARG A 60 -0.39 3.77 -6.49
N CYS A 61 0.86 3.37 -6.73
CA CYS A 61 1.98 4.30 -6.64
C CYS A 61 2.97 4.16 -7.79
N HIS A 62 3.49 5.30 -8.23
CA HIS A 62 4.65 5.38 -9.12
C HIS A 62 5.81 5.97 -8.30
N GLY A 63 6.76 5.12 -7.91
CA GLY A 63 7.85 5.47 -6.98
C GLY A 63 8.05 4.45 -5.88
N ALA A 64 8.53 4.92 -4.72
CA ALA A 64 8.82 4.09 -3.55
C ALA A 64 7.59 3.93 -2.64
N THR A 65 7.29 2.71 -2.20
CA THR A 65 6.10 2.45 -1.39
C THR A 65 6.38 1.48 -0.24
N VAL A 66 5.96 1.88 0.96
CA VAL A 66 6.06 1.06 2.19
C VAL A 66 4.71 0.96 2.90
N PRO A 67 3.78 0.12 2.43
CA PRO A 67 2.49 -0.09 3.08
C PRO A 67 2.62 -1.06 4.24
N TRP A 68 2.02 -0.68 5.38
CA TRP A 68 1.90 -1.54 6.55
C TRP A 68 0.44 -1.74 6.91
N ARG A 69 0.05 -2.98 7.19
CA ARG A 69 -1.36 -3.29 7.40
C ARG A 69 -1.64 -4.53 8.23
N HIS A 70 -2.84 -4.52 8.78
CA HIS A 70 -3.49 -5.67 9.39
C HIS A 70 -4.74 -6.00 8.56
N GLY A 71 -4.77 -7.13 7.86
CA GLY A 71 -5.85 -7.49 6.92
C GLY A 71 -5.40 -7.62 5.45
N ALA A 72 -6.28 -7.24 4.53
CA ALA A 72 -6.12 -7.46 3.09
C ALA A 72 -5.53 -6.24 2.36
N LEU A 73 -4.64 -6.48 1.37
CA LEU A 73 -4.19 -5.43 0.44
C LEU A 73 -3.70 -5.94 -0.88
N VAL A 74 -4.05 -5.11 -1.83
CA VAL A 74 -3.82 -5.25 -3.25
C VAL A 74 -3.10 -3.97 -3.71
N PRO A 75 -1.78 -3.89 -3.49
CA PRO A 75 -0.98 -2.76 -3.89
C PRO A 75 -0.53 -2.91 -5.35
N TRP A 76 -0.57 -1.79 -6.08
CA TRP A 76 -0.05 -1.69 -7.43
C TRP A 76 1.06 -0.64 -7.46
N CYS A 77 2.31 -1.05 -7.70
CA CYS A 77 3.45 -0.13 -7.65
C CYS A 77 4.35 -0.25 -8.88
N HIS A 78 4.75 0.89 -9.44
CA HIS A 78 5.79 0.97 -10.47
C HIS A 78 7.06 1.54 -9.81
N GLY A 79 8.03 0.69 -9.47
CA GLY A 79 9.23 1.07 -8.70
C GLY A 79 9.58 0.10 -7.57
N THR A 80 10.24 0.62 -6.53
CA THR A 80 10.70 -0.17 -5.36
C THR A 80 9.60 -0.25 -4.31
N THR A 81 9.32 -1.46 -3.82
CA THR A 81 8.25 -1.66 -2.85
C THR A 81 8.63 -2.62 -1.74
N VAL A 82 8.42 -2.20 -0.49
CA VAL A 82 8.58 -3.04 0.71
C VAL A 82 7.24 -3.14 1.42
N ARG A 83 6.69 -4.34 1.60
CA ARG A 83 5.30 -4.51 2.05
C ARG A 83 5.26 -5.30 3.34
N TRP A 84 4.49 -4.84 4.33
CA TRP A 84 4.32 -5.53 5.61
C TRP A 84 2.86 -5.79 5.90
N CYS A 85 2.48 -7.06 5.94
CA CYS A 85 1.08 -7.46 6.00
C CYS A 85 0.85 -8.64 6.95
N LEU A 86 -0.04 -8.45 7.92
CA LEU A 86 -0.55 -9.54 8.75
C LEU A 86 -1.93 -9.93 8.20
N GLY A 87 -1.98 -10.89 7.26
CA GLY A 87 -3.19 -11.26 6.50
C GLY A 87 -2.91 -11.65 5.03
N ALA A 88 -3.91 -11.48 4.16
CA ALA A 88 -3.88 -11.91 2.76
C ALA A 88 -3.33 -10.83 1.80
N MET A 89 -2.20 -11.04 1.12
CA MET A 89 -1.54 -10.07 0.24
C MET A 89 -1.59 -10.48 -1.23
N ALA A 90 -1.93 -9.55 -2.12
CA ALA A 90 -1.81 -9.76 -3.57
C ALA A 90 -1.05 -8.59 -4.22
N PRO A 91 0.29 -8.52 -4.04
CA PRO A 91 1.08 -7.42 -4.56
C PRO A 91 1.33 -7.54 -6.05
N GLN A 92 1.16 -6.42 -6.76
CA GLN A 92 1.59 -6.26 -8.15
C GLN A 92 2.68 -5.18 -8.21
N SER A 93 3.82 -5.51 -8.81
CA SER A 93 4.90 -4.54 -9.01
C SER A 93 5.70 -4.73 -10.30
N HIS A 94 5.99 -3.60 -10.95
CA HIS A 94 6.89 -3.49 -12.10
C HIS A 94 8.24 -2.95 -11.63
N GLY A 95 8.97 -3.74 -10.84
CA GLY A 95 10.22 -3.34 -10.20
C GLY A 95 10.61 -4.28 -9.05
N ALA A 96 11.44 -3.79 -8.12
CA ALA A 96 11.86 -4.56 -6.96
C ALA A 96 10.75 -4.67 -5.91
N LEU A 97 10.44 -5.90 -5.49
CA LEU A 97 9.45 -6.19 -4.45
C LEU A 97 10.06 -6.96 -3.28
N VAL A 98 9.86 -6.44 -2.07
CA VAL A 98 10.09 -7.15 -0.82
C VAL A 98 8.79 -7.33 -0.01
N PRO A 99 8.06 -8.46 -0.12
CA PRO A 99 6.92 -8.75 0.71
C PRO A 99 7.34 -9.45 2.03
N CYS A 100 6.93 -8.85 3.14
CA CYS A 100 6.98 -9.41 4.49
C CYS A 100 5.55 -9.74 4.95
N CYS A 101 5.22 -11.02 5.13
CA CYS A 101 3.85 -11.43 5.42
C CYS A 101 3.71 -12.54 6.47
N HIS A 102 2.68 -12.44 7.29
CA HIS A 102 2.12 -13.58 8.04
C HIS A 102 0.73 -13.89 7.48
N GLY A 103 0.62 -14.94 6.68
CA GLY A 103 -0.63 -15.30 5.99
C GLY A 103 -0.42 -15.69 4.53
N ALA A 104 -1.49 -15.62 3.74
CA ALA A 104 -1.46 -15.97 2.32
C ALA A 104 -0.90 -14.82 1.47
N THR A 105 0.02 -15.11 0.54
CA THR A 105 0.57 -14.11 -0.38
C THR A 105 0.63 -14.61 -1.82
N VAL A 106 0.16 -13.76 -2.74
CA VAL A 106 0.16 -13.99 -4.19
C VAL A 106 0.87 -12.85 -4.91
N PRO A 107 2.21 -12.87 -5.02
CA PRO A 107 2.95 -11.81 -5.68
C PRO A 107 2.97 -11.97 -7.20
N TRP A 108 2.84 -10.82 -7.88
CA TRP A 108 3.02 -10.65 -9.30
C TRP A 108 4.11 -9.62 -9.54
N CYS A 109 5.25 -10.05 -10.06
CA CYS A 109 6.38 -9.17 -10.32
C CYS A 109 6.99 -9.45 -11.68
N HIS A 110 7.33 -8.36 -12.37
CA HIS A 110 8.01 -8.39 -13.67
C HIS A 110 9.54 -8.23 -13.56
N SER A 111 10.08 -8.18 -12.33
CA SER A 111 11.50 -7.96 -12.09
C SER A 111 11.96 -8.79 -10.88
N ALA A 112 12.65 -8.19 -9.90
CA ALA A 112 13.19 -8.90 -8.75
C ALA A 112 12.20 -8.97 -7.57
N THR A 113 12.09 -10.16 -6.97
CA THR A 113 11.31 -10.42 -5.75
C THR A 113 12.20 -11.03 -4.66
N VAL A 114 12.18 -10.45 -3.46
CA VAL A 114 12.82 -11.01 -2.27
C VAL A 114 11.77 -11.15 -1.19
N GLN A 115 11.45 -12.36 -0.75
CA GLN A 115 10.30 -12.59 0.12
C GLN A 115 10.67 -13.15 1.49
N SER A 116 9.98 -12.63 2.52
CA SER A 116 10.06 -13.11 3.89
C SER A 116 8.64 -13.35 4.41
N CYS A 117 8.14 -14.57 4.24
CA CYS A 117 6.75 -14.89 4.56
C CYS A 117 6.64 -16.13 5.45
N LEU A 118 5.79 -16.03 6.47
CA LEU A 118 5.35 -17.16 7.28
C LEU A 118 3.88 -17.46 6.89
N GLY A 119 3.70 -18.30 5.87
CA GLY A 119 2.38 -18.69 5.36
C GLY A 119 2.42 -19.20 3.91
N ALA A 120 1.24 -19.45 3.34
CA ALA A 120 1.10 -19.98 1.98
C ALA A 120 1.48 -18.92 0.94
N THR A 121 2.34 -19.28 -0.01
CA THR A 121 2.76 -18.40 -1.10
C THR A 121 2.43 -19.03 -2.45
N VAL A 122 1.75 -18.28 -3.33
CA VAL A 122 1.45 -18.70 -4.71
C VAL A 122 2.06 -17.68 -5.67
N HIS A 123 2.99 -18.08 -6.53
CA HIS A 123 3.62 -17.16 -7.46
C HIS A 123 2.78 -17.00 -8.74
N GLY A 124 2.29 -15.78 -8.99
CA GLY A 124 1.59 -15.45 -10.23
C GLY A 124 2.60 -14.95 -11.26
N TYR A 125 2.94 -15.79 -12.25
CA TYR A 125 3.70 -15.32 -13.41
C TYR A 125 2.73 -14.64 -14.37
N PRO A 126 2.94 -13.36 -14.74
CA PRO A 126 2.21 -12.79 -15.87
C PRO A 126 2.66 -13.54 -17.13
N THR A 127 1.72 -14.22 -17.78
CA THR A 127 1.88 -14.80 -19.12
C THR A 127 2.00 -13.70 -20.16
#